data_AF-A0A435H7C7-F1
#
_entry.id   AF-A0A435H7C7-F1
#
_cell.length_a   1.000
_cell.length_b   1.000
_cell.length_c   1.000
_cell.angle_alpha   90.00
_cell.angle_beta   90.00
_cell.angle_gamma   90.00
#
_symmetry.space_group_name_H-M   'P 1'
#
loop_
_entity.id
_entity.type
_entity.pdbx_description
1 polymer ?
#
loop_
_entity_poly.entity_id
_entity_poly.type
_entity_poly.pdbx_seq_one_letter_code
_entity_poly.pdbx_strand_id
1 'polypeptide(L)' 'PGYRFRTADMLMTNFHLPRSTLFMLVSAFSGLDTMRAAYAHAIENRYRFYSYGDASLLFRAETSDGR' A
#
# COMPACT_ATOMS: atom_id res chain seq x y z
N PRO A 1 -2.74 14.09 -5.81
CA PRO A 1 -1.51 14.93 -5.90
C PRO A 1 -0.45 14.43 -4.92
N GLY A 2 0.47 13.60 -5.40
CA GLY A 2 1.44 12.87 -4.58
C GLY A 2 2.43 12.15 -5.50
N TYR A 3 3.64 11.90 -5.00
CA TYR A 3 4.83 11.47 -5.75
C TYR A 3 4.54 10.47 -6.89
N ARG A 4 4.93 10.82 -8.12
CA ARG A 4 4.90 9.91 -9.27
C ARG A 4 6.12 8.99 -9.21
N PHE A 5 5.90 7.74 -8.83
CA PHE A 5 6.93 6.71 -8.85
C PHE A 5 7.38 6.47 -10.29
N ARG A 6 8.70 6.54 -10.53
CA ARG A 6 9.29 6.49 -11.88
C ARG A 6 9.81 5.11 -12.29
N THR A 7 10.09 4.24 -11.33
CA THR A 7 10.84 2.99 -11.58
C THR A 7 10.06 1.75 -11.18
N ALA A 8 9.34 1.77 -10.05
CA ALA A 8 8.60 0.62 -9.58
C ALA A 8 7.16 0.65 -10.11
N ASP A 9 6.74 -0.43 -10.76
CA ASP A 9 5.35 -0.66 -11.18
C ASP A 9 4.60 -1.48 -10.12
N MET A 10 5.33 -2.30 -9.35
CA MET A 10 4.80 -3.15 -8.29
C MET A 10 5.69 -3.09 -7.04
N LEU A 11 5.08 -3.27 -5.87
CA LEU A 11 5.76 -3.31 -4.58
C LEU A 11 5.26 -4.50 -3.76
N MET A 12 6.16 -5.39 -3.37
CA MET A 12 5.89 -6.45 -2.38
C MET A 12 6.42 -6.01 -1.03
N THR A 13 5.58 -5.99 0.00
CA THR A 13 5.94 -5.50 1.34
C THR A 13 5.02 -6.06 2.42
N ASN A 14 5.46 -6.08 3.67
CA ASN A 14 4.63 -6.48 4.83
C ASN A 14 3.45 -5.53 5.06
N PHE A 15 2.50 -5.96 5.90
CA PHE A 15 1.51 -5.05 6.46
C PHE A 15 2.09 -4.22 7.62
N HIS A 16 2.08 -2.90 7.45
CA HIS A 16 2.62 -1.91 8.38
C HIS A 16 1.56 -1.38 9.35
N LEU A 17 1.95 -0.88 10.51
CA LEU A 17 1.01 -0.25 11.43
C LEU A 17 0.39 1.04 10.86
N PRO A 18 -0.88 1.34 11.18
CA PRO A 18 -1.48 2.64 10.89
C PRO A 18 -0.65 3.77 11.48
N ARG A 19 -0.45 4.85 10.72
CA ARG A 19 0.36 6.04 11.07
C ARG A 19 1.90 5.85 11.06
N SER A 20 2.42 4.77 10.51
CA SER A 20 3.85 4.64 10.24
C SER A 20 4.28 5.35 8.95
N THR A 21 5.56 5.73 8.83
CA THR A 21 6.10 6.31 7.58
C THR A 21 6.04 5.32 6.41
N LEU A 22 6.20 4.03 6.68
CA LEU A 22 6.00 2.97 5.68
C LEU A 22 4.55 2.87 5.22
N PHE A 23 3.58 3.01 6.13
CA PHE A 23 2.17 3.10 5.76
C PHE A 23 1.89 4.31 4.83
N MET A 24 2.54 5.45 5.10
CA MET A 24 2.44 6.62 4.21
C MET A 24 3.06 6.35 2.83
N LEU A 25 4.21 5.67 2.77
CA LEU A 25 4.87 5.30 1.51
C LEU A 25 3.97 4.40 0.65
N VAL A 26 3.43 3.32 1.22
CA VAL A 26 2.58 2.38 0.46
C VAL A 26 1.25 3.01 0.04
N SER A 27 0.74 3.96 0.84
CA SER A 27 -0.45 4.76 0.49
C SER A 27 -0.17 5.74 -0.65
N ALA A 28 1.02 6.36 -0.67
CA ALA A 28 1.44 7.19 -1.78
C ALA A 28 1.67 6.37 -3.07
N PHE A 29 2.12 5.11 -2.94
CA PHE A 29 2.38 4.21 -4.06
C PHE A 29 1.10 3.68 -4.72
N SER A 30 0.16 3.15 -3.94
CA SER A 30 -1.01 2.42 -4.45
C SER A 30 -2.35 3.13 -4.26
N GLY A 31 -2.35 4.30 -3.63
CA GLY A 31 -3.54 5.08 -3.33
C GLY A 31 -4.17 4.74 -1.98
N LEU A 32 -4.80 5.74 -1.35
CA LEU A 32 -5.35 5.60 0.00
C LEU A 32 -6.53 4.63 0.06
N ASP A 33 -7.41 4.64 -0.93
CA ASP A 33 -8.60 3.78 -0.95
C ASP A 33 -8.24 2.31 -1.15
N THR A 34 -7.27 2.03 -2.04
CA THR A 34 -6.67 0.69 -2.20
C THR A 34 -6.09 0.18 -0.90
N MET A 35 -5.30 1.00 -0.21
CA MET A 35 -4.71 0.61 1.08
C MET A 35 -5.77 0.37 2.16
N ARG A 36 -6.83 1.20 2.21
CA ARG A 36 -7.95 1.00 3.15
C ARG A 36 -8.66 -0.33 2.91
N ALA A 37 -8.97 -0.65 1.65
CA ALA A 37 -9.61 -1.92 1.28
C ALA A 37 -8.71 -3.12 1.61
N ALA A 38 -7.42 -3.05 1.29
CA ALA A 38 -6.45 -4.11 1.58
C ALA A 38 -6.32 -4.37 3.08
N TYR A 39 -6.27 -3.32 3.90
CA TYR A 39 -6.17 -3.45 5.36
C TYR A 39 -7.47 -3.97 5.99
N ALA A 40 -8.63 -3.52 5.51
CA ALA A 40 -9.92 -4.05 5.97
C ALA A 40 -10.01 -5.56 5.73
N HIS A 41 -9.64 -6.00 4.53
CA HIS A 41 -9.57 -7.42 4.18
C HIS A 41 -8.58 -8.20 5.07
N ALA A 42 -7.37 -7.67 5.28
CA ALA A 42 -6.36 -8.31 6.11
C ALA A 42 -6.81 -8.46 7.58
N ILE A 43 -7.51 -7.46 8.12
CA ILE A 43 -8.08 -7.49 9.48
C ILE A 43 -9.20 -8.54 9.57
N GLU A 44 -10.15 -8.51 8.62
CA GLU A 44 -11.26 -9.46 8.57
C GLU A 44 -10.77 -10.92 8.48
N ASN A 45 -9.71 -11.15 7.73
CA ASN A 45 -9.12 -12.48 7.52
C ASN A 45 -8.00 -12.83 8.51
N ARG A 46 -7.79 -12.02 9.56
CA ARG A 46 -6.82 -12.26 10.65
C ARG A 46 -5.37 -12.47 10.17
N TYR A 47 -4.93 -11.67 9.21
CA TYR A 47 -3.55 -11.68 8.74
C TYR A 47 -2.61 -11.27 9.87
N ARG A 48 -1.39 -11.80 9.84
CA ARG A 48 -0.32 -11.43 10.74
C ARG A 48 0.33 -10.15 10.22
N PHE A 49 0.41 -9.13 11.05
CA PHE A 49 1.07 -7.87 10.71
C PHE A 49 2.56 -7.89 11.12
N TYR A 50 3.30 -6.83 10.80
CA TYR A 50 4.72 -6.61 11.17
C TYR A 50 5.73 -7.43 10.37
N SER A 51 7.00 -7.37 10.80
CA SER A 51 8.19 -7.85 10.09
C SER A 51 8.15 -9.33 9.71
N TYR A 52 7.52 -10.17 10.53
CA TYR A 52 7.37 -11.61 10.30
C TYR A 52 5.94 -12.02 9.98
N GLY A 53 5.09 -11.04 9.70
CA GLY A 53 3.72 -11.24 9.29
C GLY A 53 3.60 -11.58 7.81
N ASP A 54 2.38 -11.53 7.33
CA ASP A 54 2.03 -11.74 5.94
C ASP A 54 2.41 -10.51 5.09
N ALA A 55 2.45 -10.73 3.77
CA ALA A 55 2.83 -9.72 2.80
C ALA A 55 1.65 -9.24 1.97
N SER A 56 1.83 -8.07 1.37
CA SER A 56 0.95 -7.45 0.38
C SER A 56 1.71 -7.31 -0.94
N LEU A 57 0.97 -7.45 -2.04
CA LEU A 57 1.44 -7.13 -3.38
C LEU A 57 0.63 -5.93 -3.89
N LEU A 58 1.31 -4.81 -4.10
CA LEU A 58 0.69 -3.55 -4.45
C LEU A 58 1.09 -3.15 -5.86
N PHE A 59 0.14 -2.60 -6.60
CA PHE A 59 0.37 -2.00 -7.91
C PHE A 59 0.40 -0.48 -7.77
N ARG A 60 1.25 0.18 -8.57
CA ARG A 60 1.31 1.64 -8.60
C ARG A 60 -0.06 2.18 -9.00
N ALA A 61 -0.55 3.18 -8.28
CA ALA A 61 -1.77 3.88 -8.66
C ALA A 61 -1.56 4.54 -10.03
N GLU A 62 -2.47 4.28 -10.97
CA GLU A 62 -2.56 5.03 -12.21
C GLU A 62 -2.74 6.49 -11.84
N THR A 63 -1.73 7.31 -12.12
CA THR A 63 -1.91 8.75 -12.02
C THR A 63 -2.77 9.08 -13.23
N SER A 64 -4.03 9.45 -13.03
CA SER A 64 -4.85 10.05 -14.08
C SER A 64 -4.10 11.28 -14.55
N ASP A 65 -3.29 11.10 -15.59
CA ASP A 65 -2.55 12.16 -16.25
C ASP A 65 -3.65 13.04 -16.83
N GLY A 66 -3.87 14.20 -16.22
CA GLY A 66 -4.72 15.23 -16.78
C GLY A 66 -4.06 15.72 -18.06
N ARG A 67 -4.33 15.00 -19.15
CA ARG A 67 -4.35 15.51 -20.51
C ARG A 67 -5.80 15.69 -20.93
#